data_AF-Q0CKU6-F1
#
_entry.id   AF-Q0CKU6-F1
#
_cell.length_a   1.000
_cell.length_b   1.000
_cell.length_c   1.000
_cell.angle_alpha   90.00
_cell.angle_beta   90.00
_cell.angle_gamma   90.00
#
_symmetry.space_group_name_H-M   'P 1'
#
loop_
_entity.id
_entity.type
_entity.pdbx_description
1 polymer ?
#
loop_
_entity_poly.entity_id
_entity_poly.type
_entity_poly.pdbx_seq_one_letter_code
_entity_poly.pdbx_strand_id
1 'polypeptide(L)'
;MVRLITTPRILAAFDAIPSDRRSHLDLPDTLSLDAPISHAQLIRLARYVRTESTSLSLPREDCSLNALLRGTKLYIPPPPPKPTPTPEYLASKARLLAAAEADAYRRMTNPTPLTGPSGPSPIFATHAPTPADEPDADASPETLTPSLVLNIFLSVLITGFSVYWALTSFPTPEQLTTAVASLWGGGRAVNRPSSSRAGTSEAVRVLLSLFAALGVGVAEVLIYAIYWHKAGEARKRERKMRERKEVVGSEVLSGRPDHRIQDGGEVAAAAEKEEIWGRGANGGLRRRVRERWEQDQMQTRGESPE
;
A
#
# COMPACT_ATOMS: atom_id res chain seq x y z
N MET A 1 -0.24 17.15 -30.60
CA MET A 1 -0.09 18.62 -30.51
C MET A 1 -0.24 19.04 -29.06
N VAL A 2 0.65 19.91 -28.57
CA VAL A 2 0.65 20.38 -27.18
C VAL A 2 -0.54 21.34 -26.95
N ARG A 3 -1.28 21.12 -25.85
CA ARG A 3 -2.40 21.98 -25.41
C ARG A 3 -1.95 22.84 -24.23
N LEU A 4 -2.28 24.12 -24.26
CA LEU A 4 -1.92 25.11 -23.26
C LEU A 4 -3.19 25.65 -22.61
N ILE A 5 -3.08 26.07 -21.35
CA ILE A 5 -4.18 26.70 -20.62
C ILE A 5 -4.34 28.14 -21.11
N THR A 6 -5.58 28.52 -21.42
CA THR A 6 -5.92 29.87 -21.89
C THR A 6 -5.79 30.89 -20.76
N THR A 7 -4.97 31.92 -21.00
CA THR A 7 -4.73 33.04 -20.08
C THR A 7 -5.61 34.24 -20.45
N PRO A 8 -5.81 35.23 -19.55
CA PRO A 8 -6.60 36.43 -19.87
C PRO A 8 -6.02 37.23 -21.05
N ARG A 9 -4.71 37.17 -21.28
CA ARG A 9 -4.06 37.81 -22.44
C ARG A 9 -4.45 37.15 -23.75
N ILE A 10 -4.53 35.81 -23.75
CA ILE A 10 -4.98 35.04 -24.92
C ILE A 10 -6.46 35.32 -25.17
N LEU A 11 -7.30 35.40 -24.13
CA LEU A 11 -8.71 35.76 -24.28
C LEU A 11 -8.89 37.17 -24.86
N ALA A 12 -8.19 38.17 -24.32
CA ALA A 12 -8.28 39.54 -24.84
C ALA A 12 -7.87 39.64 -26.32
N ALA A 13 -6.83 38.91 -26.72
CA ALA A 13 -6.40 38.87 -28.12
C ALA A 13 -7.36 38.07 -29.02
N PHE A 14 -8.04 37.07 -28.47
CA PHE A 14 -9.08 36.30 -29.17
C PHE A 14 -10.36 37.11 -29.38
N ASP A 15 -10.80 37.85 -28.35
CA ASP A 15 -12.02 38.66 -28.37
C ASP A 15 -11.92 39.83 -29.37
N ALA A 16 -10.71 40.36 -29.56
CA ALA A 16 -10.46 41.42 -30.54
C ALA A 16 -10.63 40.99 -32.01
N ILE A 17 -10.64 39.68 -32.30
CA ILE A 17 -10.78 39.15 -33.67
C ILE A 17 -12.28 38.96 -33.99
N PRO A 18 -12.78 39.46 -35.13
CA PRO A 18 -14.16 39.22 -35.57
C PRO A 18 -14.45 37.74 -35.85
N SER A 19 -15.67 37.28 -35.56
CA SER A 19 -16.09 35.87 -35.71
C SER A 19 -15.85 35.29 -37.11
N ASP A 20 -16.04 36.09 -38.17
CA ASP A 20 -15.86 35.66 -39.57
C ASP A 20 -14.42 35.22 -39.89
N ARG A 21 -13.44 35.74 -39.14
CA ARG A 21 -12.02 35.42 -39.33
C ARG A 21 -11.57 34.27 -38.45
N ARG A 22 -12.29 33.99 -37.35
CA ARG A 22 -11.98 32.87 -36.43
C ARG A 22 -12.11 31.52 -37.13
N SER A 23 -13.14 31.37 -37.97
CA SER A 23 -13.37 30.17 -38.79
C SER A 23 -12.26 29.93 -39.82
N HIS A 24 -11.79 30.98 -40.49
CA HIS A 24 -10.70 30.88 -41.48
C HIS A 24 -9.34 30.52 -40.86
N LEU A 25 -9.15 30.75 -39.57
CA LEU A 25 -7.89 30.49 -38.86
C LEU A 25 -7.90 29.17 -38.04
N ASP A 26 -8.97 28.38 -38.14
CA ASP A 26 -9.28 27.19 -37.34
C ASP A 26 -9.21 27.45 -35.82
N LEU A 27 -9.67 28.62 -35.36
CA LEU A 27 -9.84 28.88 -33.94
C LEU A 27 -11.18 28.30 -33.44
N PRO A 28 -11.27 27.92 -32.16
CA PRO A 28 -12.55 27.53 -31.56
C PRO A 28 -13.53 28.70 -31.56
N ASP A 29 -14.82 28.42 -31.74
CA ASP A 29 -15.88 29.45 -31.79
C ASP A 29 -16.08 30.15 -30.44
N THR A 30 -15.84 29.43 -29.34
CA THR A 30 -15.94 29.94 -27.97
C THR A 30 -14.72 29.52 -27.15
N LEU A 31 -13.98 30.49 -26.63
CA LEU A 31 -12.83 30.28 -25.77
C LEU A 31 -13.13 30.81 -24.37
N SER A 32 -12.91 30.01 -23.33
CA SER A 32 -13.11 30.39 -21.93
C SER A 32 -11.80 30.42 -21.16
N LEU A 33 -11.78 31.11 -20.03
CA LEU A 33 -10.62 31.10 -19.13
C LEU A 33 -10.33 29.65 -18.71
N ASP A 34 -9.05 29.29 -18.70
CA ASP A 34 -8.53 27.95 -18.41
C ASP A 34 -8.90 26.83 -19.42
N ALA A 35 -9.58 27.16 -20.52
CA ALA A 35 -9.84 26.19 -21.58
C ALA A 35 -8.55 25.80 -22.32
N PRO A 36 -8.47 24.58 -22.86
CA PRO A 36 -7.32 24.13 -23.64
C PRO A 36 -7.27 24.80 -25.03
N ILE A 37 -6.19 25.51 -25.33
CA ILE A 37 -5.87 26.01 -26.67
C ILE A 37 -4.65 25.30 -27.24
N SER A 38 -4.66 24.97 -28.54
CA SER A 38 -3.47 24.35 -29.15
C SER A 38 -2.38 25.40 -29.40
N HIS A 39 -1.12 24.99 -29.27
CA HIS A 39 0.02 25.87 -29.57
C HIS A 39 0.01 26.38 -31.03
N ALA A 40 -0.45 25.55 -31.98
CA ALA A 40 -0.56 25.95 -33.38
C ALA A 40 -1.61 27.05 -33.60
N GLN A 41 -2.75 26.98 -32.90
CA GLN A 41 -3.77 28.04 -32.92
C GLN A 41 -3.22 29.35 -32.34
N LEU A 42 -2.45 29.29 -31.26
CA LEU A 42 -1.79 30.48 -30.70
C LEU A 42 -0.80 31.13 -31.67
N ILE A 43 -0.04 30.34 -32.44
CA ILE A 43 0.87 30.88 -33.46
C ILE A 43 0.08 31.60 -34.55
N ARG A 44 -1.04 31.03 -35.01
CA ARG A 44 -1.89 31.65 -36.04
C ARG A 44 -2.52 32.94 -35.52
N LEU A 45 -3.03 32.92 -34.29
CA LEU A 45 -3.56 34.10 -33.59
C LEU A 45 -2.49 35.21 -33.52
N ALA A 46 -1.29 34.89 -33.01
CA ALA A 46 -0.21 35.87 -32.88
C ALA A 46 0.24 36.46 -34.22
N ARG A 47 0.26 35.65 -35.30
CA ARG A 47 0.58 36.12 -36.65
C ARG A 47 -0.48 37.07 -37.17
N TYR A 48 -1.75 36.74 -36.96
CA TYR A 48 -2.89 37.54 -37.42
C TYR A 48 -2.96 38.89 -36.72
N VAL A 49 -2.83 38.91 -35.40
CA VAL A 49 -2.83 40.18 -34.64
C VAL A 49 -1.62 41.03 -35.02
N ARG A 50 -0.49 40.42 -35.39
CA ARG A 50 0.68 41.17 -35.90
C ARG A 50 0.41 41.81 -37.27
N THR A 51 -0.31 41.15 -38.16
CA THR A 51 -0.64 41.69 -39.49
C THR A 51 -1.69 42.80 -39.41
N GLU A 52 -2.64 42.70 -38.48
CA GLU A 52 -3.78 43.63 -38.35
C GLU A 52 -3.69 44.53 -37.10
N SER A 53 -2.50 44.64 -36.49
CA SER A 53 -2.29 45.45 -35.28
C SER A 53 -2.76 46.91 -35.42
N THR A 54 -2.66 47.49 -36.63
CA THR A 54 -3.12 48.86 -36.92
C THR A 54 -4.64 49.00 -36.93
N SER A 55 -5.38 47.98 -37.38
CA SER A 55 -6.85 48.02 -37.48
C SER A 55 -7.55 47.60 -36.17
N LEU A 56 -6.89 46.82 -35.34
CA LEU A 56 -7.45 46.28 -34.09
C LEU A 56 -7.16 47.14 -32.86
N SER A 57 -6.39 48.24 -32.99
CA SER A 57 -6.03 49.17 -31.90
C SER A 57 -5.43 48.51 -30.65
N LEU A 58 -4.75 47.36 -30.81
CA LEU A 58 -4.13 46.62 -29.71
C LEU A 58 -2.63 46.95 -29.58
N PRO A 59 -2.08 46.97 -28.35
CA PRO A 59 -0.64 47.08 -28.14
C PRO A 59 0.10 45.90 -28.78
N ARG A 60 0.97 46.21 -29.75
CA ARG A 60 1.72 45.19 -30.53
C ARG A 60 2.64 44.33 -29.66
N GLU A 61 3.08 44.85 -28.52
CA GLU A 61 3.99 44.16 -27.60
C GLU A 61 3.27 43.08 -26.77
N ASP A 62 2.03 43.37 -26.35
CA ASP A 62 1.19 42.48 -25.54
C ASP A 62 0.60 41.31 -26.36
N CYS A 63 0.54 41.46 -27.68
CA CYS A 63 0.03 40.46 -28.62
C CYS A 63 1.14 39.64 -29.30
N SER A 64 2.40 39.85 -28.93
CA SER A 64 3.50 39.04 -29.44
C SER A 64 3.36 37.58 -28.95
N LEU A 65 3.79 36.60 -29.75
CA LEU A 65 3.74 35.19 -29.35
C LEU A 65 4.40 34.95 -27.97
N ASN A 66 5.53 35.63 -27.72
CA ASN A 66 6.20 35.57 -26.43
C ASN A 66 5.36 36.18 -25.30
N ALA A 67 4.61 37.26 -25.55
CA ALA A 67 3.72 37.85 -24.55
C ALA A 67 2.49 36.98 -24.25
N LEU A 68 1.97 36.27 -25.26
CA LEU A 68 0.85 35.33 -25.13
C LEU A 68 1.24 34.02 -24.43
N LEU A 69 2.47 33.54 -24.64
CA LEU A 69 3.00 32.33 -23.98
C LEU A 69 3.50 32.59 -22.55
N ARG A 70 3.70 33.86 -22.15
CA ARG A 70 4.10 34.20 -20.79
C ARG A 70 2.99 33.81 -19.80
N GLY A 71 3.33 32.89 -18.90
CA GLY A 71 2.41 32.40 -17.87
C GLY A 71 1.43 31.32 -18.33
N THR A 72 1.49 30.85 -19.59
CA THR A 72 0.68 29.72 -20.02
C THR A 72 1.24 28.43 -19.44
N LYS A 73 0.37 27.59 -18.87
CA LYS A 73 0.72 26.26 -18.36
C LYS A 73 0.29 25.20 -19.36
N LEU A 74 0.92 24.04 -19.30
CA LEU A 74 0.50 22.87 -20.06
C LEU A 74 -0.89 22.42 -19.58
N TYR A 75 -1.83 22.23 -20.50
CA TYR A 75 -3.12 21.63 -20.18
C TYR A 75 -2.95 20.12 -20.01
N ILE A 76 -3.21 19.66 -18.80
CA ILE A 76 -3.28 18.23 -18.48
C ILE A 76 -4.76 17.93 -18.29
N PRO A 77 -5.37 17.04 -19.09
CA PRO A 77 -6.78 16.70 -18.92
C PRO A 77 -7.00 16.15 -17.51
N PRO A 78 -8.17 16.44 -16.89
CA PRO A 78 -8.49 15.88 -15.59
C PRO A 78 -8.39 14.36 -15.67
N PRO A 79 -7.84 13.69 -14.64
CA PRO A 79 -7.74 12.25 -14.63
C PRO A 79 -9.15 11.66 -14.80
N PRO A 80 -9.30 10.56 -15.56
CA PRO A 80 -10.59 9.93 -15.74
C PRO A 80 -11.21 9.64 -14.35
N PRO A 81 -12.54 9.81 -14.19
CA PRO A 81 -13.19 9.52 -12.94
C PRO A 81 -12.90 8.08 -12.55
N LYS A 82 -12.55 7.87 -11.27
CA LYS A 82 -12.27 6.52 -10.76
C LYS A 82 -13.50 5.65 -11.02
N PRO A 83 -13.34 4.40 -11.49
CA PRO A 83 -14.47 3.53 -11.71
C PRO A 83 -15.23 3.36 -10.40
N THR A 84 -16.56 3.45 -10.46
CA THR A 84 -17.41 3.15 -9.32
C THR A 84 -17.12 1.72 -8.85
N PRO A 85 -16.98 1.48 -7.53
CA PRO A 85 -16.69 0.14 -7.02
C PRO A 85 -17.77 -0.85 -7.46
N THR A 86 -17.35 -2.05 -7.88
CA THR A 86 -18.29 -3.10 -8.29
C THR A 86 -19.16 -3.53 -7.10
N PRO A 87 -20.43 -3.94 -7.34
CA PRO A 87 -21.31 -4.38 -6.26
C PRO A 87 -20.79 -5.63 -5.54
N GLU A 88 -20.07 -6.51 -6.26
CA GLU A 88 -19.41 -7.68 -5.69
C GLU A 88 -18.33 -7.31 -4.67
N TYR A 89 -17.54 -6.26 -4.96
CA TYR A 89 -16.53 -5.74 -4.04
C TYR A 89 -17.15 -5.17 -2.77
N LEU A 90 -18.28 -4.46 -2.90
CA LEU A 90 -19.00 -3.95 -1.73
C LEU A 90 -19.59 -5.10 -0.90
N ALA A 91 -20.12 -6.13 -1.55
CA ALA A 91 -20.63 -7.33 -0.87
C ALA A 91 -19.53 -8.08 -0.11
N SER A 92 -18.35 -8.25 -0.73
CA SER A 92 -17.21 -8.92 -0.08
C SER A 92 -16.65 -8.09 1.08
N LYS A 93 -16.50 -6.78 0.90
CA LYS A 93 -16.09 -5.86 1.97
C LYS A 93 -17.07 -5.88 3.14
N ALA A 94 -18.38 -5.82 2.88
CA ALA A 94 -19.41 -5.89 3.91
C ALA A 94 -19.39 -7.24 4.66
N ARG A 95 -19.12 -8.34 3.95
CA ARG A 95 -18.94 -9.67 4.55
C ARG A 95 -17.73 -9.72 5.49
N LEU A 96 -16.58 -9.18 5.07
CA LEU A 96 -15.37 -9.17 5.89
C LEU A 96 -15.52 -8.30 7.14
N LEU A 97 -16.12 -7.12 7.00
CA LEU A 97 -16.41 -6.26 8.16
C LEU A 97 -17.37 -6.94 9.14
N ALA A 98 -18.41 -7.61 8.63
CA ALA A 98 -19.35 -8.34 9.48
C ALA A 98 -18.69 -9.51 10.22
N ALA A 99 -17.77 -10.23 9.59
CA ALA A 99 -17.01 -11.29 10.23
C ALA A 99 -16.11 -10.73 11.35
N ALA A 100 -15.39 -9.63 11.07
CA ALA A 100 -14.55 -8.98 12.06
C ALA A 100 -15.34 -8.44 13.26
N GLU A 101 -16.52 -7.84 13.02
CA GLU A 101 -17.44 -7.40 14.08
C GLU A 101 -17.96 -8.59 14.91
N ALA A 102 -18.29 -9.71 14.28
CA ALA A 102 -18.74 -10.92 14.97
C ALA A 102 -17.63 -11.51 15.87
N ASP A 103 -16.39 -11.54 15.39
CA ASP A 103 -15.25 -11.99 16.18
C ASP A 103 -14.98 -11.04 17.36
N ALA A 104 -15.04 -9.73 17.13
CA ALA A 104 -14.92 -8.73 18.19
C ALA A 104 -16.03 -8.89 19.24
N TYR A 105 -17.28 -9.11 18.81
CA TYR A 105 -18.39 -9.38 19.72
C TYR A 105 -18.15 -10.66 20.52
N ARG A 106 -17.73 -11.75 19.86
CA ARG A 106 -17.46 -13.03 20.51
C ARG A 106 -16.39 -12.92 21.60
N ARG A 107 -15.37 -12.07 21.40
CA ARG A 107 -14.34 -11.77 22.42
C ARG A 107 -14.91 -11.04 23.63
N MET A 108 -15.86 -10.13 23.42
CA MET A 108 -16.48 -9.37 24.51
C MET A 108 -17.55 -10.17 25.26
N THR A 109 -18.30 -11.02 24.58
CA THR A 109 -19.40 -11.79 25.19
C THR A 109 -18.98 -13.11 25.78
N ASN A 110 -17.88 -13.70 25.32
CA ASN A 110 -17.25 -14.84 25.97
C ASN A 110 -15.90 -14.37 26.52
N PRO A 111 -15.88 -13.69 27.68
CA PRO A 111 -14.63 -13.49 28.40
C PRO A 111 -14.20 -14.87 28.90
N THR A 112 -13.40 -15.59 28.11
CA THR A 112 -12.85 -16.88 28.53
C THR A 112 -12.04 -16.63 29.80
N PRO A 113 -12.42 -17.23 30.96
CA PRO A 113 -11.57 -17.15 32.14
C PRO A 113 -10.26 -17.87 31.82
N LEU A 114 -9.16 -17.22 32.20
CA LEU A 114 -7.77 -17.65 32.00
C LEU A 114 -7.54 -19.11 32.47
N THR A 115 -7.78 -20.12 31.64
CA THR A 115 -7.25 -21.49 31.83
C THR A 115 -7.30 -22.31 30.53
N GLY A 116 -6.14 -22.56 29.91
CA GLY A 116 -5.92 -23.71 29.01
C GLY A 116 -5.94 -23.47 27.48
N PRO A 117 -5.11 -24.21 26.70
CA PRO A 117 -4.77 -23.89 25.32
C PRO A 117 -5.84 -24.40 24.34
N SER A 118 -6.59 -23.50 23.73
CA SER A 118 -7.47 -23.81 22.60
C SER A 118 -6.86 -23.21 21.33
N GLY A 119 -6.42 -24.10 20.44
CA GLY A 119 -5.51 -23.88 19.33
C GLY A 119 -5.86 -22.79 18.30
N PRO A 120 -4.86 -22.35 17.50
CA PRO A 120 -5.09 -21.48 16.35
C PRO A 120 -5.86 -22.24 15.27
N SER A 121 -6.87 -21.58 14.68
CA SER A 121 -7.59 -22.08 13.51
C SER A 121 -6.62 -22.34 12.34
N PRO A 122 -6.71 -23.50 11.66
CA PRO A 122 -5.69 -23.91 10.70
C PRO A 122 -5.81 -23.21 9.33
N ILE A 123 -4.66 -22.68 8.87
CA ILE A 123 -4.06 -22.98 7.56
C ILE A 123 -4.88 -22.57 6.31
N PHE A 124 -5.38 -21.33 6.21
CA PHE A 124 -5.71 -20.71 4.91
C PHE A 124 -5.50 -19.18 4.88
N ALA A 125 -4.43 -18.66 5.49
CA ALA A 125 -3.98 -17.28 5.30
C ALA A 125 -2.69 -17.24 4.47
N THR A 126 -2.79 -17.73 3.24
CA THR A 126 -1.74 -17.61 2.22
C THR A 126 -1.85 -16.20 1.59
N HIS A 127 -0.79 -15.40 1.76
CA HIS A 127 -0.54 -14.09 1.14
C HIS A 127 -1.42 -12.90 1.59
N ALA A 128 -1.13 -12.34 2.76
CA ALA A 128 -1.35 -10.90 3.00
C ALA A 128 -0.29 -10.36 3.98
N PRO A 129 0.50 -9.34 3.61
CA PRO A 129 1.38 -8.66 4.55
C PRO A 129 0.52 -7.71 5.39
N THR A 130 0.03 -8.17 6.55
CA THR A 130 -0.60 -7.29 7.53
C THR A 130 0.49 -6.62 8.38
N PRO A 131 0.50 -5.28 8.47
CA PRO A 131 1.32 -4.55 9.45
C PRO A 131 0.68 -4.76 10.82
N ALA A 132 1.36 -5.50 11.69
CA ALA A 132 0.96 -5.64 13.09
C ALA A 132 1.35 -4.36 13.85
N ASP A 133 0.37 -3.49 14.05
CA ASP A 133 0.32 -2.64 15.25
C ASP A 133 -0.04 -3.56 16.42
N GLU A 134 0.97 -4.01 17.16
CA GLU A 134 0.80 -4.65 18.47
C GLU A 134 1.03 -3.59 19.57
N PRO A 135 0.13 -3.50 20.57
CA PRO A 135 0.28 -2.58 21.69
C PRO A 135 1.42 -3.03 22.61
N ASP A 136 2.22 -2.07 23.06
CA ASP A 136 3.31 -2.27 24.00
C ASP A 136 2.80 -2.86 25.33
N ALA A 137 3.23 -4.09 25.66
CA ALA A 137 3.29 -4.57 27.04
C ALA A 137 4.29 -5.73 27.14
N ASP A 138 5.43 -5.39 27.73
CA ASP A 138 6.33 -6.25 28.50
C ASP A 138 7.05 -7.41 27.81
N ALA A 139 8.38 -7.33 27.94
CA ALA A 139 9.36 -8.35 27.60
C ALA A 139 9.03 -9.69 28.26
N SER A 140 8.19 -10.48 27.61
CA SER A 140 8.23 -11.93 27.68
C SER A 140 9.02 -12.39 26.46
N PRO A 141 10.05 -13.25 26.61
CA PRO A 141 10.81 -13.72 25.46
C PRO A 141 9.82 -14.40 24.53
N GLU A 142 9.55 -13.77 23.39
CA GLU A 142 8.70 -14.32 22.33
C GLU A 142 9.10 -15.78 22.18
N THR A 143 8.14 -16.64 22.50
CA THR A 143 8.27 -18.08 22.47
C THR A 143 8.84 -18.40 21.10
N LEU A 144 10.13 -18.77 21.03
CA LEU A 144 10.87 -18.88 19.78
C LEU A 144 9.93 -19.51 18.76
N THR A 145 9.64 -18.78 17.68
CA THR A 145 8.66 -19.25 16.69
C THR A 145 9.01 -20.71 16.40
N PRO A 146 8.12 -21.68 16.70
CA PRO A 146 8.50 -23.09 16.66
C PRO A 146 8.97 -23.48 15.25
N SER A 147 8.52 -22.74 14.24
CA SER A 147 9.00 -22.79 12.85
C SER A 147 10.48 -22.40 12.67
N LEU A 148 11.00 -21.39 13.39
CA LEU A 148 12.40 -20.99 13.31
C LEU A 148 13.30 -22.06 13.93
N VAL A 149 12.91 -22.58 15.10
CA VAL A 149 13.65 -23.67 15.74
C VAL A 149 13.63 -24.93 14.87
N LEU A 150 12.48 -25.26 14.27
CA LEU A 150 12.37 -26.37 13.32
C LEU A 150 13.28 -26.15 12.11
N ASN A 151 13.29 -24.96 11.51
CA ASN A 151 14.12 -24.68 10.33
C ASN A 151 15.61 -24.87 10.61
N ILE A 152 16.09 -24.32 11.73
CA ILE A 152 17.48 -24.48 12.19
C ILE A 152 17.77 -25.95 12.55
N PHE A 153 16.82 -26.64 13.15
CA PHE A 153 16.99 -28.06 13.46
C PHE A 153 17.07 -28.92 12.19
N LEU A 154 16.23 -28.64 11.19
CA LEU A 154 16.18 -29.36 9.93
C LEU A 154 17.46 -29.14 9.10
N SER A 155 17.98 -27.90 9.07
CA SER A 155 19.25 -27.60 8.39
C SER A 155 20.42 -28.32 9.07
N VAL A 156 20.51 -28.31 10.41
CA VAL A 156 21.55 -29.01 11.18
C VAL A 156 21.46 -30.53 10.97
N LEU A 157 20.26 -31.11 10.96
CA LEU A 157 20.08 -32.53 10.70
C LEU A 157 20.46 -32.94 9.27
N ILE A 158 20.00 -32.20 8.26
CA ILE A 158 20.29 -32.51 6.85
C ILE A 158 21.79 -32.32 6.57
N THR A 159 22.40 -31.25 7.08
CA THR A 159 23.84 -31.01 6.90
C THR A 159 24.70 -32.04 7.63
N GLY A 160 24.36 -32.39 8.88
CA GLY A 160 25.05 -33.44 9.63
C GLY A 160 24.96 -34.80 8.94
N PHE A 161 23.75 -35.20 8.51
CA PHE A 161 23.56 -36.45 7.78
C PHE A 161 24.26 -36.44 6.41
N SER A 162 24.23 -35.32 5.69
CA SER A 162 24.90 -35.20 4.39
C SER A 162 26.42 -35.28 4.52
N VAL A 163 27.02 -34.63 5.52
CA VAL A 163 28.46 -34.70 5.77
C VAL A 163 28.86 -36.10 6.22
N TYR A 164 28.09 -36.73 7.11
CA TYR A 164 28.32 -38.12 7.50
C TYR A 164 28.26 -39.07 6.30
N TRP A 165 27.20 -38.97 5.50
CA TRP A 165 27.00 -39.80 4.31
C TRP A 165 28.10 -39.59 3.27
N ALA A 166 28.57 -38.34 3.08
CA ALA A 166 29.71 -38.04 2.22
C ALA A 166 31.02 -38.67 2.73
N LEU A 167 31.27 -38.61 4.04
CA LEU A 167 32.45 -39.21 4.67
C LEU A 167 32.40 -40.75 4.67
N THR A 168 31.21 -41.35 4.59
CA THR A 168 31.04 -42.81 4.45
C THR A 168 31.10 -43.29 3.02
N SER A 169 30.54 -42.53 2.07
CA SER A 169 30.42 -42.91 0.67
C SER A 169 31.67 -42.61 -0.14
N PHE A 170 32.47 -41.61 0.26
CA PHE A 170 33.72 -41.26 -0.42
C PHE A 170 34.95 -41.55 0.46
N PRO A 171 35.99 -42.21 -0.07
CA PRO A 171 37.27 -42.33 0.61
C PRO A 171 37.89 -40.93 0.74
N THR A 172 37.92 -40.39 1.95
CA THR A 172 38.53 -39.08 2.22
C THR A 172 40.04 -39.14 2.07
N PRO A 173 40.69 -38.15 1.44
CA PRO A 173 42.14 -38.08 1.40
C PRO A 173 42.71 -37.94 2.81
N GLU A 174 43.71 -38.78 3.14
CA GLU A 174 44.44 -38.83 4.43
C GLU A 174 44.97 -37.46 4.91
N GLN A 175 45.11 -36.50 4.00
CA GLN A 175 45.58 -35.14 4.31
C GLN A 175 44.56 -34.33 5.12
N LEU A 176 43.26 -34.48 4.84
CA LEU A 176 42.22 -33.77 5.58
C LEU A 176 42.03 -34.36 6.97
N THR A 177 42.18 -35.68 7.10
CA THR A 177 41.99 -36.40 8.36
C THR A 177 43.15 -36.16 9.31
N THR A 178 44.38 -36.19 8.82
CA THR A 178 45.58 -35.85 9.59
C THR A 178 45.67 -34.36 9.91
N ALA A 179 45.26 -33.47 9.00
CA ALA A 179 45.21 -32.03 9.27
C ALA A 179 44.17 -31.69 10.35
N VAL A 180 42.96 -32.26 10.28
CA VAL A 180 41.92 -32.02 11.29
C VAL A 180 42.26 -32.68 12.63
N ALA A 181 42.83 -33.89 12.62
CA ALA A 181 43.30 -34.55 13.84
C ALA A 181 44.45 -33.79 14.51
N SER A 182 45.35 -33.17 13.75
CA SER A 182 46.46 -32.37 14.30
C SER A 182 46.04 -30.99 14.76
N LEU A 183 45.02 -30.38 14.14
CA LEU A 183 44.47 -29.10 14.58
C LEU A 183 43.69 -29.21 15.90
N TRP A 184 43.12 -30.38 16.20
CA TRP A 184 42.17 -30.54 17.29
C TRP A 184 42.64 -31.49 18.40
N GLY A 185 43.51 -32.46 18.07
CA GLY A 185 44.20 -33.32 19.03
C GLY A 185 45.66 -32.88 19.19
N GLY A 186 45.93 -32.00 20.14
CA GLY A 186 47.28 -31.54 20.43
C GLY A 186 48.28 -32.70 20.60
N GLY A 187 49.18 -32.84 19.62
CA GLY A 187 50.53 -33.38 19.80
C GLY A 187 50.70 -34.76 20.45
N ARG A 188 49.88 -35.77 20.13
CA ARG A 188 50.21 -37.16 20.51
C ARG A 188 50.08 -38.12 19.33
N ALA A 189 51.15 -38.15 18.52
CA ALA A 189 51.41 -39.20 17.56
C ALA A 189 51.55 -40.54 18.31
N VAL A 190 50.52 -41.38 18.26
CA VAL A 190 50.58 -42.77 18.70
C VAL A 190 50.90 -43.62 17.47
N ASN A 191 52.14 -44.11 17.40
CA ASN A 191 52.54 -45.16 16.46
C ASN A 191 51.66 -46.40 16.69
N ARG A 192 50.87 -46.81 15.69
CA ARG A 192 50.27 -48.15 15.63
C ARG A 192 50.54 -48.76 14.25
N PRO A 193 51.03 -50.01 14.18
CA PRO A 193 51.58 -50.58 12.96
C PRO A 193 50.51 -51.06 11.99
N SER A 194 50.90 -51.10 10.72
CA SER A 194 50.13 -51.49 9.55
C SER A 194 49.55 -52.91 9.63
N SER A 195 48.23 -53.04 9.52
CA SER A 195 47.57 -54.08 8.71
C SER A 195 46.06 -53.84 8.72
N SER A 196 45.43 -54.02 7.55
CA SER A 196 44.01 -53.81 7.23
C SER A 196 43.57 -52.35 6.98
N ARG A 197 43.38 -52.02 5.70
CA ARG A 197 42.40 -51.07 5.14
C ARG A 197 42.04 -49.90 6.08
N ALA A 198 42.96 -48.96 6.25
CA ALA A 198 42.78 -47.78 7.10
C ALA A 198 41.78 -46.79 6.47
N GLY A 199 40.48 -47.07 6.63
CA GLY A 199 39.45 -46.05 6.54
C GLY A 199 39.37 -45.31 7.88
N THR A 200 39.12 -44.01 7.85
CA THR A 200 38.79 -43.18 9.01
C THR A 200 37.87 -43.92 9.99
N SER A 201 38.18 -43.88 11.29
CA SER A 201 37.34 -44.53 12.30
C SER A 201 35.94 -43.93 12.27
N GLU A 202 34.93 -44.78 12.45
CA GLU A 202 33.52 -44.38 12.42
C GLU A 202 33.24 -43.23 13.38
N ALA A 203 33.90 -43.24 14.55
CA ALA A 203 33.86 -42.16 15.54
C ALA A 203 34.36 -40.81 15.00
N VAL A 204 35.43 -40.79 14.18
CA VAL A 204 35.96 -39.55 13.60
C VAL A 204 35.00 -38.97 12.56
N ARG A 205 34.30 -39.82 11.79
CA ARG A 205 33.28 -39.38 10.83
C ARG A 205 32.07 -38.76 11.52
N VAL A 206 31.63 -39.38 12.62
CA VAL A 206 30.52 -38.87 13.45
C VAL A 206 30.92 -37.55 14.11
N LEU A 207 32.13 -37.44 14.66
CA LEU A 207 32.62 -36.20 15.25
C LEU A 207 32.71 -35.08 14.20
N LEU A 208 33.29 -35.35 13.03
CA LEU A 208 33.45 -34.33 12.00
C LEU A 208 32.10 -33.82 11.45
N SER A 209 31.14 -34.72 11.25
CA SER A 209 29.79 -34.36 10.82
C SER A 209 29.01 -33.58 11.88
N LEU A 210 29.16 -33.92 13.17
CA LEU A 210 28.56 -33.18 14.28
C LEU A 210 29.12 -31.75 14.37
N PHE A 211 30.44 -31.59 14.18
CA PHE A 211 31.08 -30.27 14.20
C PHE A 211 30.68 -29.41 13.00
N ALA A 212 30.59 -30.01 11.81
CA ALA A 212 30.11 -29.31 10.63
C ALA A 212 28.66 -28.83 10.82
N ALA A 213 27.78 -29.70 11.31
CA ALA A 213 26.38 -29.38 11.58
C ALA A 213 26.23 -28.29 12.66
N LEU A 214 27.00 -28.38 13.75
CA LEU A 214 27.00 -27.37 14.80
C LEU A 214 27.49 -26.01 14.29
N GLY A 215 28.54 -26.00 13.45
CA GLY A 215 29.06 -24.77 12.83
C GLY A 215 28.01 -24.08 11.95
N VAL A 216 27.27 -24.84 11.15
CA VAL A 216 26.15 -24.31 10.34
C VAL A 216 25.03 -23.78 11.24
N GLY A 217 24.65 -24.51 12.29
CA GLY A 217 23.63 -24.06 13.24
C GLY A 217 23.97 -22.73 13.91
N VAL A 218 25.23 -22.54 14.33
CA VAL A 218 25.71 -21.27 14.91
C VAL A 218 25.64 -20.15 13.87
N ALA A 219 26.06 -20.41 12.63
CA ALA A 219 26.00 -19.42 11.55
C ALA A 219 24.56 -18.96 11.28
N GLU A 220 23.60 -19.87 11.22
CA GLU A 220 22.19 -19.54 11.02
C GLU A 220 21.63 -18.70 12.17
N VAL A 221 21.86 -19.10 13.42
CA VAL A 221 21.41 -18.33 14.60
C VAL A 221 21.98 -16.91 14.58
N LEU A 222 23.25 -16.75 14.19
CA LEU A 222 23.88 -15.42 14.08
C LEU A 222 23.22 -14.57 13.00
N ILE A 223 22.90 -15.14 11.83
CA ILE A 223 22.19 -14.43 10.76
C ILE A 223 20.85 -13.91 11.27
N TYR A 224 20.08 -14.75 11.98
CA TYR A 224 18.80 -14.33 12.57
C TYR A 224 18.95 -13.31 13.69
N ALA A 225 19.98 -13.43 14.54
CA ALA A 225 20.24 -12.46 15.60
C ALA A 225 20.59 -11.08 15.04
N ILE A 226 21.39 -11.03 13.97
CA ILE A 226 21.71 -9.78 13.26
C ILE A 226 20.46 -9.19 12.62
N TYR A 227 19.63 -10.03 11.99
CA TYR A 227 18.35 -9.60 11.43
C TYR A 227 17.44 -8.99 12.49
N TRP A 228 17.27 -9.67 13.64
CA TRP A 228 16.45 -9.20 14.75
C TRP A 228 16.92 -7.84 15.26
N HIS A 229 18.24 -7.69 15.43
CA HIS A 229 18.83 -6.43 15.85
C HIS A 229 18.50 -5.28 14.87
N LYS A 230 18.69 -5.51 13.57
CA LYS A 230 18.42 -4.51 12.53
C LYS A 230 16.92 -4.19 12.39
N ALA A 231 16.05 -5.19 12.51
CA ALA A 231 14.60 -5.00 12.48
C ALA A 231 14.13 -4.17 13.69
N GLY A 232 14.70 -4.42 14.87
CA GLY A 232 14.44 -3.63 16.07
C GLY A 232 14.88 -2.17 15.93
N GLU A 233 16.04 -1.91 15.32
CA GLU A 233 16.52 -0.56 15.05
C GLU A 233 15.61 0.21 14.07
N ALA A 234 15.13 -0.46 13.01
CA ALA A 234 14.23 0.15 12.03
C ALA A 234 12.90 0.56 12.68
N ARG A 235 12.29 -0.33 13.47
CA ARG A 235 11.04 -0.04 14.20
C ARG A 235 11.20 1.11 15.19
N LYS A 236 12.34 1.20 15.88
CA LYS A 236 12.65 2.33 16.78
C LYS A 236 12.76 3.66 16.02
N ARG A 237 13.34 3.66 14.82
CA ARG A 237 13.44 4.84 13.95
C ARG A 237 12.07 5.25 13.38
N GLU A 238 11.25 4.29 12.99
CA GLU A 238 9.90 4.50 12.46
C GLU A 238 8.95 5.04 13.54
N ARG A 239 8.92 4.44 14.74
CA ARG A 239 8.14 4.94 15.89
C ARG A 239 8.48 6.38 16.28
N LYS A 240 9.70 6.83 15.99
CA LYS A 240 10.15 8.22 16.23
C LYS A 240 9.51 9.21 15.24
N MET A 241 9.07 8.75 14.06
CA MET A 241 8.38 9.58 13.07
C MET A 241 6.87 9.49 13.31
N ARG A 242 6.32 10.36 14.16
CA ARG A 242 4.86 10.50 14.29
C ARG A 242 4.30 11.18 13.05
N GLU A 243 3.58 10.41 12.23
CA GLU A 243 2.84 10.92 11.07
C GLU A 243 1.71 11.86 11.55
N ARG A 244 1.82 13.14 11.19
CA ARG A 244 0.77 14.14 11.47
C ARG A 244 -0.25 14.07 10.33
N LYS A 245 -1.27 13.22 10.50
CA LYS A 245 -2.39 13.12 9.56
C LYS A 245 -3.23 14.38 9.66
N GLU A 246 -2.98 15.34 8.78
CA GLU A 246 -3.87 16.47 8.57
C GLU A 246 -5.07 16.00 7.76
N VAL A 247 -6.24 16.02 8.40
CA VAL A 247 -7.51 15.69 7.76
C VAL A 247 -7.83 16.81 6.79
N VAL A 248 -7.49 16.60 5.51
CA VAL A 248 -7.94 17.46 4.42
C VAL A 248 -9.47 17.37 4.36
N GLY A 249 -10.10 18.53 4.46
CA GLY A 249 -11.49 18.72 4.86
C GLY A 249 -12.51 17.85 4.16
N SER A 250 -13.55 17.50 4.92
CA SER A 250 -14.79 16.90 4.44
C SER A 250 -15.48 17.86 3.46
N GLU A 251 -15.54 17.49 2.19
CA GLU A 251 -16.38 18.16 1.20
C GLU A 251 -17.86 17.99 1.60
N VAL A 252 -18.47 19.10 2.03
CA VAL A 252 -19.92 19.23 2.19
C VAL A 252 -20.51 19.43 0.79
N LEU A 253 -21.26 18.45 0.31
CA LEU A 253 -22.09 18.55 -0.89
C LEU A 253 -23.27 19.49 -0.61
N SER A 254 -23.11 20.79 -0.89
CA SER A 254 -24.23 21.74 -0.91
C SER A 254 -25.10 21.51 -2.14
N GLY A 255 -26.39 21.27 -1.89
CA GLY A 255 -27.44 21.23 -2.90
C GLY A 255 -27.75 22.60 -3.51
N ARG A 256 -28.35 22.50 -4.71
CA ARG A 256 -28.84 23.49 -5.68
C ARG A 256 -29.45 24.81 -5.13
N PRO A 257 -29.35 25.94 -5.87
CA PRO A 257 -29.82 27.25 -5.40
C PRO A 257 -31.32 27.42 -5.55
N ASP A 258 -31.95 28.10 -4.59
CA ASP A 258 -33.26 28.72 -4.78
C ASP A 258 -33.26 30.15 -4.22
N HIS A 259 -33.99 31.02 -4.91
CA HIS A 259 -33.89 32.47 -4.85
C HIS A 259 -35.00 33.05 -3.95
N ARG A 260 -34.66 33.76 -2.86
CA ARG A 260 -35.52 34.82 -2.29
C ARG A 260 -34.74 35.80 -1.40
N ILE A 261 -35.21 37.05 -1.43
CA ILE A 261 -34.63 38.29 -0.92
C ILE A 261 -34.95 38.54 0.57
N GLN A 262 -33.91 38.93 1.32
CA GLN A 262 -33.75 39.98 2.36
C GLN A 262 -34.84 40.19 3.46
N ASP A 263 -34.48 39.99 4.73
CA ASP A 263 -34.55 41.01 5.79
C ASP A 263 -33.68 40.61 7.02
N GLY A 264 -33.21 41.61 7.77
CA GLY A 264 -32.26 41.48 8.88
C GLY A 264 -32.87 41.05 10.22
N GLY A 265 -32.02 40.55 11.12
CA GLY A 265 -32.37 40.24 12.51
C GLY A 265 -31.32 39.38 13.20
N GLU A 266 -30.57 39.99 14.10
CA GLU A 266 -29.63 39.36 15.02
C GLU A 266 -30.38 38.56 16.10
N VAL A 267 -30.14 37.24 16.19
CA VAL A 267 -30.49 36.45 17.38
C VAL A 267 -29.52 35.28 17.55
N ALA A 268 -28.86 35.25 18.72
CA ALA A 268 -28.12 34.11 19.23
C ALA A 268 -29.09 32.98 19.62
N ALA A 269 -28.86 31.75 19.16
CA ALA A 269 -29.34 30.54 19.82
C ALA A 269 -28.67 29.27 19.27
N ALA A 270 -28.23 28.43 20.21
CA ALA A 270 -28.20 26.97 20.19
C ALA A 270 -27.45 26.25 19.04
N ALA A 271 -26.29 25.70 19.42
CA ALA A 271 -25.68 24.57 18.75
C ALA A 271 -26.61 23.33 18.83
N GLU A 272 -27.40 23.11 17.79
CA GLU A 272 -28.10 21.86 17.56
C GLU A 272 -27.14 20.89 16.85
N LYS A 273 -26.61 19.95 17.63
CA LYS A 273 -25.95 18.76 17.10
C LYS A 273 -27.03 17.88 16.51
N GLU A 274 -27.20 17.92 15.19
CA GLU A 274 -27.92 16.85 14.50
C GLU A 274 -27.04 15.58 14.50
N GLU A 275 -27.21 14.79 15.56
CA GLU A 275 -26.80 13.40 15.63
C GLU A 275 -27.60 12.59 14.60
N ILE A 276 -27.00 12.36 13.43
CA ILE A 276 -27.50 11.47 12.39
C ILE A 276 -26.31 10.55 12.05
N TRP A 277 -26.11 9.38 12.66
CA TRP A 277 -26.92 8.18 12.42
C TRP A 277 -26.76 7.12 13.53
N GLY A 278 -27.81 6.90 14.31
CA GLY A 278 -28.45 5.60 14.52
C GLY A 278 -27.63 4.35 14.91
N ARG A 279 -26.76 4.40 15.92
CA ARG A 279 -26.55 3.22 16.79
C ARG A 279 -27.70 3.13 17.79
N GLY A 280 -28.81 2.55 17.37
CA GLY A 280 -29.81 2.07 18.33
C GLY A 280 -29.25 0.88 19.12
N ALA A 281 -29.62 0.76 20.39
CA ALA A 281 -29.18 -0.31 21.30
C ALA A 281 -29.40 -1.74 20.75
N ASN A 282 -30.25 -1.89 19.71
CA ASN A 282 -30.41 -3.10 18.93
C ASN A 282 -30.00 -2.83 17.48
N GLY A 283 -28.71 -3.00 17.15
CA GLY A 283 -28.14 -2.72 15.83
C GLY A 283 -28.90 -3.41 14.70
N GLY A 284 -29.50 -2.61 13.81
CA GLY A 284 -30.43 -3.10 12.79
C GLY A 284 -30.38 -2.31 11.48
N LEU A 285 -29.20 -2.16 10.87
CA LEU A 285 -29.08 -1.59 9.52
C LEU A 285 -29.44 -2.59 8.40
N ARG A 286 -29.52 -3.89 8.73
CA ARG A 286 -29.76 -4.98 7.75
C ARG A 286 -31.22 -5.16 7.33
N ARG A 287 -32.20 -4.60 8.05
CA ARG A 287 -33.64 -4.75 7.69
C ARG A 287 -34.10 -3.72 6.66
N ARG A 288 -33.73 -2.45 6.82
CA ARG A 288 -34.22 -1.36 5.94
C ARG A 288 -33.69 -1.43 4.51
N VAL A 289 -32.51 -1.99 4.28
CA VAL A 289 -31.96 -2.13 2.91
C VAL A 289 -32.62 -3.27 2.16
N ARG A 290 -32.98 -4.37 2.84
CA ARG A 290 -33.73 -5.49 2.26
C ARG A 290 -35.17 -5.08 1.96
N GLU A 291 -35.83 -4.40 2.89
CA GLU A 291 -37.19 -3.89 2.71
C GLU A 291 -37.28 -2.88 1.54
N ARG A 292 -36.26 -2.02 1.35
CA ARG A 292 -36.19 -1.12 0.19
C ARG A 292 -35.96 -1.86 -1.12
N TRP A 293 -35.13 -2.91 -1.13
CA TRP A 293 -34.95 -3.76 -2.31
C TRP A 293 -36.22 -4.55 -2.66
N GLU A 294 -36.94 -5.04 -1.66
CA GLU A 294 -38.22 -5.74 -1.85
C GLU A 294 -39.31 -4.76 -2.32
N GLN A 295 -39.35 -3.53 -1.80
CA GLN A 295 -40.25 -2.47 -2.27
C GLN A 295 -39.95 -2.02 -3.70
N ASP A 296 -38.67 -1.85 -4.07
CA ASP A 296 -38.28 -1.53 -5.45
C ASP A 296 -38.62 -2.68 -6.44
N GLN A 297 -38.54 -3.94 -5.98
CA GLN A 297 -38.96 -5.12 -6.76
C GLN A 297 -40.49 -5.23 -6.89
N MET A 298 -41.24 -4.87 -5.84
CA MET A 298 -42.70 -4.79 -5.88
C MET A 298 -43.18 -3.64 -6.79
N GLN A 299 -42.50 -2.49 -6.74
CA GLN A 299 -42.82 -1.33 -7.56
C GLN A 299 -42.50 -1.56 -9.04
N THR A 300 -41.44 -2.31 -9.35
CA THR A 300 -41.13 -2.75 -10.72
C THR A 300 -42.05 -3.86 -11.23
N ARG A 301 -42.70 -4.62 -10.33
CA ARG A 301 -43.74 -5.62 -10.67
C ARG A 301 -45.17 -5.06 -10.70
N GLY A 302 -45.38 -3.81 -10.33
CA GLY A 302 -46.69 -3.15 -10.40
C GLY A 302 -47.71 -3.61 -9.36
N GLU A 303 -47.28 -4.29 -8.29
CA GLU A 303 -48.14 -4.67 -7.18
C GLU A 303 -47.96 -3.66 -6.03
N SER A 304 -48.96 -2.81 -5.80
CA SER A 304 -49.00 -1.94 -4.62
C SER A 304 -49.66 -2.66 -3.45
N PRO A 305 -49.14 -2.53 -2.22
CA PRO A 305 -49.80 -3.06 -1.03
C PRO A 305 -51.00 -2.19 -0.64
N GLU A 306 -52.12 -2.84 -0.32
CA GLU A 306 -53.28 -2.23 0.38
C GLU A 306 -52.94 -1.82 1.81
#